data_AF-A0A354M376-F1
#
_entry.id   AF-A0A354M376-F1
#
_cell.length_a   1.000
_cell.length_b   1.000
_cell.length_c   1.000
_cell.angle_alpha   90.00
_cell.angle_beta   90.00
_cell.angle_gamma   90.00
#
_symmetry.space_group_name_H-M   'P 1'
#
loop_
_entity.id
_entity.type
_entity.pdbx_description
1 polymer ?
#
loop_
_entity_poly.entity_id
_entity_poly.type
_entity_poly.pdbx_seq_one_letter_code
_entity_poly.pdbx_strand_id
1 'polypeptide(L)'
;MKILPLIYRRQTSVVNKKAATFGVITLITYLIPENSEIELSVSARDFMIDWGDGVCDKNMIHTYTRKGEYVIRICGECINELRVPKCCLENIDVSFCKWLEHLDCSFNWIEELDISGLSYLVSLDCSHNALNNLKIGNQEFLLYLDSSDNMLSVLDVSLCSSLTYLYTQHNALRSLKTSPAISVLDIGDNQLSPEDMADLKKRSGIRYILD
;
A
#
# COMPACT_ATOMS: atom_id res chain seq x y z
N MET A 1 4.24 -6.69 16.93
CA MET A 1 2.84 -7.17 16.90
C MET A 1 1.89 -6.02 17.21
N LYS A 2 1.49 -5.21 16.22
CA LYS A 2 0.31 -4.34 16.37
C LYS A 2 -0.92 -5.20 16.01
N ILE A 3 -1.83 -5.34 16.97
CA ILE A 3 -3.04 -6.16 16.84
C ILE A 3 -3.99 -5.45 15.86
N LEU A 4 -4.22 -6.04 14.70
CA LEU A 4 -5.26 -5.58 13.78
C LEU A 4 -6.65 -5.73 14.44
N PRO A 5 -7.54 -4.74 14.35
CA PRO A 5 -8.88 -4.81 14.97
C PRO A 5 -9.74 -5.95 14.39
N LEU A 6 -10.56 -6.57 15.26
CA LEU A 6 -11.45 -7.71 15.01
C LEU A 6 -12.48 -7.54 13.87
N ILE A 7 -12.56 -6.36 13.24
CA ILE A 7 -13.45 -6.05 12.12
C ILE A 7 -12.96 -6.71 10.81
N TYR A 8 -11.67 -7.11 10.74
CA TYR A 8 -11.05 -7.81 9.60
C TYR A 8 -11.76 -9.11 9.20
N ARG A 9 -12.52 -9.75 10.11
CA ARG A 9 -13.18 -11.04 9.87
C ARG A 9 -14.55 -10.95 9.15
N ARG A 10 -15.10 -9.76 8.89
CA ARG A 10 -16.48 -9.60 8.39
C ARG A 10 -16.67 -9.31 6.90
N GLN A 11 -15.62 -9.30 6.08
CA GLN A 11 -15.76 -9.13 4.61
C GLN A 11 -15.13 -10.26 3.78
N THR A 12 -15.09 -11.48 4.32
CA THR A 12 -14.69 -12.70 3.57
C THR A 12 -15.72 -13.17 2.54
N SER A 13 -16.65 -12.32 2.07
CA SER A 13 -17.75 -12.74 1.17
C SER A 13 -17.55 -12.41 -0.31
N VAL A 14 -16.43 -11.82 -0.74
CA VAL A 14 -16.12 -11.65 -2.19
C VAL A 14 -15.60 -12.95 -2.82
N VAL A 15 -15.40 -14.01 -2.02
CA VAL A 15 -14.68 -15.24 -2.38
C VAL A 15 -15.35 -16.08 -3.48
N ASN A 16 -16.65 -15.89 -3.77
CA ASN A 16 -17.40 -16.90 -4.53
C ASN A 16 -17.54 -16.73 -6.05
N LYS A 17 -16.82 -15.80 -6.71
CA LYS A 17 -16.66 -15.81 -8.18
C LYS A 17 -15.34 -15.19 -8.68
N LYS A 18 -14.19 -15.58 -8.15
CA LYS A 18 -12.90 -15.24 -8.81
C LYS A 18 -12.66 -16.22 -9.97
N ALA A 19 -12.95 -15.80 -11.20
CA ALA A 19 -12.34 -16.46 -12.37
C ALA A 19 -10.80 -16.43 -12.17
N ALA A 20 -10.10 -17.51 -12.53
CA ALA A 20 -8.65 -17.55 -12.45
C ALA A 20 -8.06 -16.44 -13.33
N THR A 21 -7.64 -15.32 -12.73
CA THR A 21 -6.94 -14.27 -13.44
C THR A 21 -5.48 -14.31 -13.03
N PHE A 22 -4.62 -14.30 -14.03
CA PHE A 22 -3.19 -14.21 -13.84
C PHE A 22 -2.79 -12.76 -13.54
N GLY A 23 -2.05 -12.56 -12.46
CA GLY A 23 -1.45 -11.29 -12.08
C GLY A 23 0.06 -11.33 -12.28
N VAL A 24 0.62 -10.16 -12.56
CA VAL A 24 2.06 -9.93 -12.65
C VAL A 24 2.38 -8.71 -11.80
N ILE A 25 3.39 -8.85 -10.94
CA ILE A 25 3.96 -7.77 -10.13
C ILE A 25 5.40 -7.60 -10.58
N THR A 26 5.81 -6.35 -10.78
CA THR A 26 7.22 -6.01 -10.99
C THR A 26 7.69 -5.14 -9.83
N LEU A 27 8.78 -5.53 -9.19
CA LEU A 27 9.45 -4.74 -8.16
C LEU A 27 10.82 -4.36 -8.69
N ILE A 28 11.16 -3.08 -8.62
CA ILE A 28 12.50 -2.58 -8.96
C ILE A 28 13.15 -2.14 -7.66
N THR A 29 14.26 -2.77 -7.32
CA THR A 29 15.05 -2.40 -6.14
C THR A 29 15.98 -1.25 -6.50
N TYR A 30 16.21 -0.33 -5.57
CA TYR A 30 17.22 0.72 -5.70
C TYR A 30 18.63 0.11 -5.70
N LEU A 31 19.24 -0.10 -4.55
CA LEU A 31 20.58 -0.66 -4.43
C LEU A 31 20.64 -1.65 -3.27
N ILE A 32 20.69 -2.94 -3.59
CA ILE A 32 20.87 -3.99 -2.60
C ILE A 32 22.36 -4.12 -2.29
N PRO A 33 22.79 -4.00 -1.01
CA PRO A 33 24.17 -4.26 -0.62
C PRO A 33 24.56 -5.73 -0.80
N GLU A 34 25.85 -6.00 -0.92
CA GLU A 34 26.37 -7.37 -0.97
C GLU A 34 26.01 -8.15 0.31
N ASN A 35 25.61 -9.42 0.16
CA ASN A 35 25.17 -10.32 1.22
C ASN A 35 23.92 -9.84 1.98
N SER A 36 23.05 -9.08 1.31
CA SER A 36 21.76 -8.68 1.88
C SER A 36 20.70 -9.72 1.58
N GLU A 37 19.79 -9.89 2.53
CA GLU A 37 18.60 -10.72 2.40
C GLU A 37 17.38 -9.84 2.13
N ILE A 38 16.54 -10.26 1.19
CA ILE A 38 15.23 -9.70 0.94
C ILE A 38 14.19 -10.74 1.31
N GLU A 39 13.22 -10.34 2.12
CA GLU A 39 12.06 -11.15 2.50
C GLU A 39 10.78 -10.45 2.01
N LEU A 40 9.91 -11.21 1.35
CA LEU A 40 8.59 -10.77 0.93
C LEU A 40 7.55 -11.83 1.26
N SER A 41 6.27 -11.48 1.23
CA SER A 41 5.17 -12.43 1.37
C SER A 41 4.16 -12.22 0.26
N VAL A 42 3.65 -13.33 -0.29
CA VAL A 42 2.59 -13.31 -1.30
C VAL A 42 1.55 -14.37 -0.97
N SER A 43 0.28 -13.99 -1.04
CA SER A 43 -0.86 -14.92 -0.98
C SER A 43 -1.55 -14.96 -2.33
N ALA A 44 -1.70 -16.17 -2.86
CA ALA A 44 -2.28 -16.45 -4.17
C ALA A 44 -2.74 -17.91 -4.22
N ARG A 45 -3.51 -18.29 -5.25
CA ARG A 45 -3.81 -19.70 -5.50
C ARG A 45 -2.57 -20.47 -5.95
N ASP A 46 -1.79 -19.86 -6.83
CA ASP A 46 -0.49 -20.33 -7.26
C ASP A 46 0.37 -19.12 -7.64
N PHE A 47 1.68 -19.22 -7.46
CA PHE A 47 2.63 -18.17 -7.81
C PHE A 47 4.04 -18.72 -8.04
N MET A 48 4.85 -17.93 -8.72
CA MET A 48 6.32 -18.04 -8.77
C MET A 48 6.95 -16.66 -8.61
N ILE A 49 8.15 -16.64 -8.06
CA ILE A 49 8.97 -15.45 -7.88
C ILE A 49 10.25 -15.65 -8.69
N ASP A 50 10.50 -14.73 -9.62
CA ASP A 50 11.78 -14.53 -10.28
C ASP A 50 12.53 -13.43 -9.52
N TRP A 51 13.65 -13.78 -8.89
CA TRP A 51 14.46 -12.85 -8.11
C TRP A 51 15.38 -11.98 -8.98
N GLY A 52 15.30 -12.09 -10.30
CA GLY A 52 16.15 -11.32 -11.22
C GLY A 52 17.59 -11.85 -11.29
N ASP A 53 17.88 -12.99 -10.67
CA ASP A 53 19.14 -13.73 -10.74
C ASP A 53 19.09 -14.88 -11.78
N GLY A 54 17.94 -15.04 -12.45
CA GLY A 54 17.68 -16.11 -13.42
C GLY A 54 17.06 -17.37 -12.81
N VAL A 55 16.76 -17.36 -11.51
CA VAL A 55 16.06 -18.46 -10.82
C VAL A 55 14.62 -18.05 -10.52
N CYS A 56 13.69 -18.93 -10.88
CA CYS A 56 12.29 -18.83 -10.48
C CYS A 56 11.98 -19.91 -9.44
N ASP A 57 11.45 -19.51 -8.29
CA ASP A 57 11.04 -20.44 -7.24
C ASP A 57 9.80 -19.93 -6.47
N LYS A 58 9.49 -20.57 -5.33
CA LYS A 58 8.42 -20.15 -4.41
C LYS A 58 8.96 -19.71 -3.05
N ASN A 59 10.27 -19.55 -2.93
CA ASN A 59 10.90 -19.08 -1.71
C ASN A 59 10.54 -17.61 -1.53
N MET A 60 10.18 -17.25 -0.31
CA MET A 60 9.80 -15.89 0.08
C MET A 60 11.00 -15.07 0.57
N ILE A 61 12.18 -15.69 0.57
CA ILE A 61 13.43 -15.10 1.05
C ILE A 61 14.52 -15.37 0.00
N HIS A 62 15.32 -14.36 -0.32
CA HIS A 62 16.46 -14.47 -1.22
C HIS A 62 17.65 -13.68 -0.72
N THR A 63 18.85 -14.25 -0.85
CA THR A 63 20.11 -13.58 -0.47
C THR A 63 20.90 -13.18 -1.72
N TYR A 64 21.05 -11.87 -1.92
CA TYR A 64 21.89 -11.34 -3.00
C TYR A 64 23.35 -11.31 -2.57
N THR A 65 24.15 -12.20 -3.16
CA THR A 65 25.60 -12.29 -2.91
C THR A 65 26.42 -11.22 -3.62
N ARG A 66 25.79 -10.36 -4.41
CA ARG A 66 26.44 -9.25 -5.11
C ARG A 66 25.64 -7.98 -4.89
N LYS A 67 26.35 -6.88 -4.69
CA LYS A 67 25.74 -5.55 -4.69
C LYS A 67 25.16 -5.27 -6.08
N GLY A 68 23.93 -4.77 -6.13
CA GLY A 68 23.30 -4.44 -7.40
C GLY A 68 21.85 -3.99 -7.27
N GLU A 69 21.28 -3.66 -8.42
CA GLU A 69 19.87 -3.37 -8.61
C GLU A 69 19.25 -4.59 -9.30
N TYR A 70 18.09 -5.01 -8.83
CA TYR A 70 17.42 -6.23 -9.27
C TYR A 70 15.97 -5.94 -9.61
N VAL A 71 15.46 -6.67 -10.59
CA VAL A 71 14.04 -6.64 -10.98
C VAL A 71 13.43 -7.95 -10.54
N ILE A 72 12.62 -7.90 -9.49
CA ILE A 72 11.90 -9.07 -8.98
C ILE A 72 10.54 -9.13 -9.68
N ARG A 73 10.18 -10.30 -10.21
CA ARG A 73 8.86 -10.51 -10.82
C ARG A 73 8.09 -11.58 -10.08
N ILE A 74 6.85 -11.28 -9.74
CA ILE A 74 5.94 -12.24 -9.12
C ILE A 74 4.79 -12.47 -10.09
N CYS A 75 4.60 -13.73 -10.47
CA CYS A 75 3.58 -14.14 -11.42
C CYS A 75 2.68 -15.18 -10.74
N GLY A 76 1.36 -15.03 -10.82
CA GLY A 76 0.48 -15.97 -10.12
C GLY A 76 -1.01 -15.79 -10.38
N GLU A 77 -1.79 -16.78 -10.00
CA GLU A 77 -3.26 -16.76 -10.10
C GLU A 77 -3.90 -16.20 -8.82
N CYS A 78 -4.79 -15.22 -8.99
CA CYS A 78 -5.58 -14.66 -7.90
C CYS A 78 -4.74 -14.13 -6.72
N ILE A 79 -3.61 -13.46 -7.01
CA ILE A 79 -2.80 -12.79 -6.00
C ILE A 79 -3.71 -11.80 -5.24
N ASN A 80 -3.85 -12.01 -3.94
CA ASN A 80 -4.74 -11.21 -3.08
C ASN A 80 -4.02 -10.50 -1.93
N GLU A 81 -2.80 -10.91 -1.59
CA GLU A 81 -1.96 -10.19 -0.63
C GLU A 81 -0.51 -10.15 -1.13
N LEU A 82 0.11 -8.97 -1.00
CA LEU A 82 1.53 -8.75 -1.23
C LEU A 82 2.08 -7.94 -0.05
N ARG A 83 3.19 -8.43 0.51
CA ARG A 83 3.97 -7.72 1.53
C ARG A 83 5.42 -7.67 1.09
N VAL A 84 5.92 -6.47 0.86
CA VAL A 84 7.31 -6.19 0.47
C VAL A 84 7.91 -5.07 1.35
N PRO A 85 7.73 -5.12 2.69
CA PRO A 85 8.30 -4.08 3.54
C PRO A 85 9.84 -4.19 3.53
N LYS A 86 10.55 -3.07 3.52
CA LYS A 86 12.03 -3.05 3.64
C LYS A 86 12.75 -3.87 2.56
N CYS A 87 12.17 -3.94 1.37
CA CYS A 87 12.72 -4.68 0.23
C CYS A 87 13.66 -3.82 -0.64
N CYS A 88 14.05 -2.64 -0.16
CA CYS A 88 14.90 -1.70 -0.89
C CYS A 88 14.30 -1.23 -2.23
N LEU A 89 12.97 -1.08 -2.32
CA LEU A 89 12.29 -0.78 -3.58
C LEU A 89 12.34 0.71 -3.95
N GLU A 90 12.60 1.01 -5.21
CA GLU A 90 12.36 2.34 -5.81
C GLU A 90 11.05 2.38 -6.62
N ASN A 91 10.60 1.21 -7.10
CA ASN A 91 9.37 1.11 -7.87
C ASN A 91 8.63 -0.21 -7.62
N ILE A 92 7.31 -0.13 -7.69
CA ILE A 92 6.40 -1.25 -7.63
C ILE A 92 5.29 -1.06 -8.67
N ASP A 93 5.09 -2.07 -9.53
CA ASP A 93 3.96 -2.16 -10.44
C ASP A 93 3.07 -3.34 -10.04
N VAL A 94 1.86 -3.02 -9.60
CA VAL A 94 0.79 -3.96 -9.21
C VAL A 94 -0.44 -3.86 -10.11
N SER A 95 -0.33 -3.16 -11.24
CA SER A 95 -1.46 -2.83 -12.12
C SER A 95 -2.21 -4.05 -12.69
N PHE A 96 -1.53 -5.20 -12.78
CA PHE A 96 -2.12 -6.46 -13.23
C PHE A 96 -2.72 -7.33 -12.10
N CYS A 97 -2.66 -6.88 -10.84
CA CYS A 97 -3.17 -7.61 -9.67
C CYS A 97 -4.56 -7.15 -9.25
N LYS A 98 -5.56 -7.33 -10.14
CA LYS A 98 -6.93 -6.82 -9.92
C LYS A 98 -7.63 -7.36 -8.67
N TRP A 99 -7.19 -8.48 -8.11
CA TRP A 99 -7.76 -9.08 -6.90
C TRP A 99 -6.96 -8.80 -5.63
N LEU A 100 -5.98 -7.90 -5.68
CA LEU A 100 -5.20 -7.51 -4.51
C LEU A 100 -6.13 -6.86 -3.48
N GLU A 101 -6.21 -7.47 -2.31
CA GLU A 101 -6.99 -7.02 -1.16
C GLU A 101 -6.07 -6.33 -0.14
N HIS A 102 -4.82 -6.78 -0.04
CA HIS A 102 -3.86 -6.27 0.94
C HIS A 102 -2.50 -5.98 0.27
N LEU A 103 -2.03 -4.74 0.43
CA LEU A 103 -0.71 -4.31 -0.02
C LEU A 103 0.04 -3.65 1.14
N ASP A 104 1.19 -4.21 1.48
CA ASP A 104 2.17 -3.61 2.39
C ASP A 104 3.47 -3.40 1.61
N CYS A 105 3.79 -2.14 1.31
CA CYS A 105 5.01 -1.71 0.63
C CYS A 105 5.79 -0.69 1.48
N SER A 106 5.61 -0.76 2.80
CA SER A 106 6.18 0.19 3.76
C SER A 106 7.72 0.12 3.83
N PHE A 107 8.35 1.19 4.29
CA PHE A 107 9.82 1.26 4.48
C PHE A 107 10.62 0.96 3.20
N ASN A 108 10.27 1.61 2.10
CA ASN A 108 11.02 1.55 0.84
C ASN A 108 11.39 2.98 0.40
N TRP A 109 11.79 3.17 -0.86
CA TRP A 109 12.10 4.46 -1.48
C TRP A 109 11.20 4.74 -2.68
N ILE A 110 9.95 4.28 -2.62
CA ILE A 110 9.00 4.45 -3.73
C ILE A 110 8.58 5.93 -3.81
N GLU A 111 8.69 6.53 -4.99
CA GLU A 111 8.33 7.94 -5.23
C GLU A 111 6.90 8.12 -5.78
N GLU A 112 6.41 7.13 -6.53
CA GLU A 112 5.07 7.10 -7.08
C GLU A 112 4.41 5.74 -6.87
N LEU A 113 3.16 5.73 -6.45
CA LEU A 113 2.35 4.52 -6.33
C LEU A 113 0.99 4.73 -6.99
N ASP A 114 0.62 3.82 -7.90
CA ASP A 114 -0.69 3.80 -8.54
C ASP A 114 -1.50 2.59 -8.10
N ILE A 115 -2.59 2.85 -7.38
CA ILE A 115 -3.55 1.83 -6.96
C ILE A 115 -4.92 2.02 -7.59
N SER A 116 -5.06 2.94 -8.56
CA SER A 116 -6.34 3.29 -9.18
C SER A 116 -7.07 2.12 -9.82
N GLY A 117 -6.33 1.10 -10.27
CA GLY A 117 -6.86 -0.15 -10.83
C GLY A 117 -7.19 -1.26 -9.81
N LEU A 118 -6.85 -1.08 -8.53
CA LEU A 118 -7.02 -2.10 -7.49
C LEU A 118 -8.39 -2.00 -6.82
N SER A 119 -9.44 -2.34 -7.57
CA SER A 119 -10.83 -2.15 -7.16
C SER A 119 -11.27 -2.97 -5.94
N TYR A 120 -10.50 -3.98 -5.55
CA TYR A 120 -10.78 -4.85 -4.38
C TYR A 120 -9.85 -4.58 -3.19
N LEU A 121 -9.03 -3.53 -3.25
CA LEU A 121 -8.08 -3.23 -2.18
C LEU A 121 -8.83 -2.85 -0.90
N VAL A 122 -8.52 -3.54 0.18
CA VAL A 122 -9.11 -3.38 1.52
C VAL A 122 -8.15 -2.65 2.46
N SER A 123 -6.84 -2.91 2.32
CA SER A 123 -5.81 -2.33 3.18
C SER A 123 -4.58 -1.96 2.35
N LEU A 124 -4.11 -0.73 2.53
CA LEU A 124 -2.83 -0.25 1.99
C LEU A 124 -1.96 0.29 3.13
N ASP A 125 -0.76 -0.25 3.26
CA ASP A 125 0.34 0.37 3.99
C ASP A 125 1.45 0.74 2.98
N CYS A 126 1.65 2.04 2.81
CA CYS A 126 2.71 2.63 2.00
C CYS A 126 3.55 3.62 2.81
N SER A 127 3.51 3.50 4.14
CA SER A 127 4.24 4.36 5.06
C SER A 127 5.75 4.28 4.88
N HIS A 128 6.47 5.32 5.31
CA HIS A 128 7.93 5.37 5.24
C HIS A 128 8.48 5.13 3.83
N ASN A 129 8.03 5.94 2.88
CA ASN A 129 8.50 5.95 1.50
C ASN A 129 8.90 7.39 1.11
N ALA A 130 9.17 7.61 -0.17
CA ALA A 130 9.43 8.94 -0.73
C ALA A 130 8.25 9.43 -1.59
N LEU A 131 7.02 8.95 -1.31
CA LEU A 131 5.88 9.21 -2.19
C LEU A 131 5.58 10.70 -2.26
N ASN A 132 5.72 11.27 -3.45
CA ASN A 132 5.23 12.60 -3.77
C ASN A 132 3.87 12.55 -4.49
N ASN A 133 3.49 11.36 -4.98
CA ASN A 133 2.24 11.11 -5.68
C ASN A 133 1.68 9.72 -5.34
N LEU A 134 0.47 9.68 -4.78
CA LEU A 134 -0.33 8.48 -4.60
C LEU A 134 -1.58 8.59 -5.49
N LYS A 135 -1.59 7.86 -6.61
CA LYS A 135 -2.74 7.81 -7.51
C LYS A 135 -3.78 6.86 -6.93
N ILE A 136 -4.79 7.45 -6.33
CA ILE A 136 -5.99 6.79 -5.82
C ILE A 136 -7.17 7.04 -6.78
N GLY A 137 -8.03 6.04 -6.91
CA GLY A 137 -9.21 6.07 -7.76
C GLY A 137 -10.47 5.95 -6.93
N ASN A 138 -11.42 5.13 -7.38
CA ASN A 138 -12.57 4.73 -6.57
C ASN A 138 -12.28 3.39 -5.88
N GLN A 139 -11.62 3.44 -4.72
CA GLN A 139 -11.42 2.25 -3.89
C GLN A 139 -12.57 2.10 -2.88
N GLU A 140 -13.71 1.61 -3.38
CA GLU A 140 -14.94 1.42 -2.58
C GLU A 140 -14.74 0.56 -1.33
N PHE A 141 -13.85 -0.44 -1.39
CA PHE A 141 -13.60 -1.39 -0.29
C PHE A 141 -12.43 -1.01 0.62
N LEU A 142 -11.69 0.06 0.33
CA LEU A 142 -10.53 0.44 1.14
C LEU A 142 -10.99 0.87 2.52
N LEU A 143 -10.57 0.14 3.56
CA LEU A 143 -10.91 0.39 4.96
C LEU A 143 -9.77 1.08 5.72
N TYR A 144 -8.53 0.77 5.34
CA TYR A 144 -7.31 1.23 5.98
C TYR A 144 -6.34 1.77 4.93
N LEU A 145 -5.88 3.01 5.16
CA LEU A 145 -4.79 3.62 4.43
C LEU A 145 -3.78 4.21 5.41
N ASP A 146 -2.56 3.71 5.35
CA ASP A 146 -1.40 4.35 5.96
C ASP A 146 -0.47 4.87 4.87
N SER A 147 -0.35 6.18 4.79
CA SER A 147 0.56 6.90 3.91
C SER A 147 1.44 7.85 4.71
N SER A 148 1.67 7.57 6.00
CA SER A 148 2.52 8.41 6.84
C SER A 148 3.98 8.42 6.36
N ASP A 149 4.75 9.40 6.80
CA ASP A 149 6.20 9.46 6.55
C ASP A 149 6.53 9.37 5.06
N ASN A 150 5.96 10.31 4.31
CA ASN A 150 6.10 10.45 2.86
C ASN A 150 6.27 11.93 2.50
N MET A 151 6.20 12.27 1.21
CA MET A 151 6.35 13.65 0.71
C MET A 151 5.07 14.15 0.01
N LEU A 152 3.91 13.61 0.36
CA LEU A 152 2.65 13.95 -0.30
C LEU A 152 2.28 15.41 0.00
N SER A 153 1.90 16.15 -1.04
CA SER A 153 1.43 17.54 -0.91
C SER A 153 -0.09 17.68 -1.04
N VAL A 154 -0.74 16.71 -1.66
CA VAL A 154 -2.18 16.61 -1.82
C VAL A 154 -2.58 15.14 -1.68
N LEU A 155 -3.70 14.88 -1.02
CA LEU A 155 -4.32 13.57 -0.99
C LEU A 155 -5.83 13.72 -1.15
N ASP A 156 -6.40 13.01 -2.12
CA ASP A 156 -7.85 12.94 -2.34
C ASP A 156 -8.33 11.51 -2.20
N VAL A 157 -8.99 11.22 -1.07
CA VAL A 157 -9.63 9.93 -0.78
C VAL A 157 -11.15 10.10 -0.63
N SER A 158 -11.71 11.16 -1.23
CA SER A 158 -13.15 11.46 -1.14
C SER A 158 -14.03 10.36 -1.74
N LEU A 159 -13.50 9.60 -2.71
CA LEU A 159 -14.17 8.48 -3.36
C LEU A 159 -13.99 7.14 -2.63
N CYS A 160 -13.14 7.06 -1.61
CA CYS A 160 -12.94 5.84 -0.82
C CYS A 160 -14.04 5.70 0.23
N SER A 161 -15.27 5.40 -0.20
CA SER A 161 -16.50 5.49 0.62
C SER A 161 -16.50 4.64 1.90
N SER A 162 -15.71 3.55 1.98
CA SER A 162 -15.58 2.71 3.17
C SER A 162 -14.37 3.06 4.07
N LEU A 163 -13.54 4.04 3.68
CA LEU A 163 -12.30 4.35 4.38
C LEU A 163 -12.57 4.83 5.80
N THR A 164 -12.12 4.04 6.76
CA THR A 164 -12.42 4.21 8.19
C THR A 164 -11.20 4.71 8.96
N TYR A 165 -10.01 4.23 8.59
CA TYR A 165 -8.73 4.56 9.22
C TYR A 165 -7.81 5.20 8.19
N LEU A 166 -7.38 6.44 8.46
CA LEU A 166 -6.49 7.19 7.60
C LEU A 166 -5.34 7.79 8.42
N TYR A 167 -4.12 7.40 8.08
CA TYR A 167 -2.88 7.91 8.68
C TYR A 167 -2.07 8.62 7.60
N THR A 168 -1.83 9.92 7.80
CA THR A 168 -1.16 10.79 6.84
C THR A 168 -0.07 11.66 7.48
N GLN A 169 0.26 11.38 8.74
CA GLN A 169 1.21 12.20 9.48
C GLN A 169 2.60 12.21 8.85
N HIS A 170 3.40 13.23 9.14
CA HIS A 170 4.73 13.43 8.57
C HIS A 170 4.72 13.43 7.03
N ASN A 171 3.92 14.33 6.46
CA ASN A 171 3.87 14.62 5.03
C ASN A 171 3.97 16.14 4.80
N ALA A 172 3.76 16.58 3.57
CA ALA A 172 3.69 18.01 3.23
C ALA A 172 2.27 18.41 2.78
N LEU A 173 1.22 17.73 3.27
CA LEU A 173 -0.14 17.93 2.76
C LEU A 173 -0.60 19.36 2.99
N ARG A 174 -0.96 20.03 1.90
CA ARG A 174 -1.60 21.35 1.90
C ARG A 174 -3.10 21.25 1.66
N SER A 175 -3.54 20.16 1.04
CA SER A 175 -4.95 19.85 0.83
C SER A 175 -5.21 18.37 1.07
N LEU A 176 -6.30 18.09 1.77
CA LEU A 176 -6.74 16.74 2.09
C LEU A 176 -8.26 16.65 1.93
N LYS A 177 -8.71 15.92 0.91
CA LYS A 177 -10.12 15.59 0.75
C LYS A 177 -10.39 14.21 1.30
N THR A 178 -11.32 14.13 2.24
CA THR A 178 -11.57 12.93 3.04
C THR A 178 -12.88 12.25 2.69
N SER A 179 -12.94 10.93 2.91
CA SER A 179 -14.17 10.15 2.82
C SER A 179 -15.11 10.45 3.99
N PRO A 180 -16.45 10.43 3.80
CA PRO A 180 -17.42 10.63 4.87
C PRO A 180 -17.38 9.54 5.96
N ALA A 181 -16.84 8.35 5.67
CA ALA A 181 -16.82 7.22 6.61
C ALA A 181 -15.65 7.24 7.64
N ILE A 182 -14.70 8.16 7.49
CA ILE A 182 -13.53 8.23 8.37
C ILE A 182 -13.94 8.32 9.84
N SER A 183 -13.37 7.44 10.66
CA SER A 183 -13.56 7.38 12.11
C SER A 183 -12.27 7.70 12.87
N VAL A 184 -11.11 7.40 12.28
CA VAL A 184 -9.79 7.73 12.83
C VAL A 184 -8.99 8.45 11.75
N LEU A 185 -8.47 9.62 12.10
CA LEU A 185 -7.68 10.46 11.21
C LEU A 185 -6.44 10.99 11.93
N ASP A 186 -5.28 10.66 11.40
CA ASP A 186 -4.01 11.24 11.82
C ASP A 186 -3.47 12.16 10.73
N ILE A 187 -3.33 13.44 11.07
CA ILE A 187 -2.85 14.52 10.19
C ILE A 187 -1.67 15.27 10.82
N GLY A 188 -1.04 14.70 11.86
CA GLY A 188 0.14 15.30 12.51
C GLY A 188 1.22 15.70 11.50
N ASP A 189 2.00 16.73 11.79
CA ASP A 189 3.10 17.18 10.93
C ASP A 189 2.76 17.28 9.43
N ASN A 190 1.71 18.03 9.14
CA ASN A 190 1.32 18.45 7.79
C ASN A 190 1.19 19.98 7.71
N GLN A 191 0.86 20.50 6.51
CA GLN A 191 0.76 21.93 6.22
C GLN A 191 -0.63 22.30 5.69
N LEU A 192 -1.67 21.66 6.23
CA LEU A 192 -3.04 21.77 5.71
C LEU A 192 -3.53 23.23 5.75
N SER A 193 -4.25 23.62 4.70
CA SER A 193 -4.82 24.95 4.63
C SER A 193 -5.81 25.21 5.78
N PRO A 194 -6.00 26.47 6.22
CA PRO A 194 -7.01 26.80 7.21
C PRO A 194 -8.42 26.36 6.81
N GLU A 195 -8.72 26.32 5.51
CA GLU A 195 -10.00 25.89 4.96
C GLU A 195 -10.20 24.38 5.15
N ASP A 196 -9.21 23.56 4.77
CA ASP A 196 -9.26 22.10 4.98
C ASP A 196 -9.35 21.77 6.48
N MET A 197 -8.59 22.46 7.32
CA MET A 197 -8.66 22.30 8.78
C MET A 197 -10.02 22.68 9.35
N ALA A 198 -10.66 23.73 8.83
CA ALA A 198 -11.99 24.14 9.24
C ALA A 198 -13.04 23.10 8.83
N ASP A 199 -12.94 22.54 7.63
CA ASP A 199 -13.86 21.50 7.14
C ASP A 199 -13.72 20.20 7.93
N LEU A 200 -12.50 19.76 8.25
CA LEU A 200 -12.28 18.62 9.14
C LEU A 200 -12.90 18.87 10.51
N LYS A 201 -12.65 20.02 11.13
CA LYS A 201 -13.20 20.36 12.47
C LYS A 201 -14.74 20.36 12.54
N LYS A 202 -15.44 20.55 11.42
CA LYS A 202 -16.92 20.45 11.38
C LYS A 202 -17.42 19.00 11.52
N ARG A 203 -16.57 18.00 11.23
CA ARG A 203 -16.96 16.59 11.26
C ARG A 203 -16.92 16.05 12.68
N SER A 204 -18.09 15.71 13.22
CA SER A 204 -18.24 15.05 14.52
C SER A 204 -17.93 13.55 14.44
N GLY A 205 -17.47 12.96 15.55
CA GLY A 205 -17.29 11.50 15.66
C GLY A 205 -15.95 10.98 15.11
N ILE A 206 -15.11 11.86 14.57
CA ILE A 206 -13.75 11.51 14.16
C ILE A 206 -12.82 11.61 15.36
N ARG A 207 -12.05 10.55 15.60
CA ARG A 207 -10.90 10.58 16.49
C ARG A 207 -9.70 11.15 15.74
N TYR A 208 -9.34 12.38 16.05
CA TYR A 208 -8.12 13.02 15.56
C TYR A 208 -6.91 12.60 16.39
N ILE A 209 -5.80 12.35 15.71
CA ILE A 209 -4.45 12.26 16.29
C ILE A 209 -3.69 13.46 15.70
N LEU A 210 -3.08 14.28 16.57
CA LEU A 210 -2.52 15.60 16.23
C LEU A 210 -1.12 15.81 16.83
N ASP A 211 -0.44 14.73 17.21
CA ASP A 211 0.86 14.79 17.88
C ASP A 211 2.01 15.01 16.88
#